data_AF-A0AAE1WES6-F1
#
_entry.id   AF-A0AAE1WES6-F1
#
_cell.length_a   1.000
_cell.length_b   1.000
_cell.length_c   1.000
_cell.angle_alpha   90.00
_cell.angle_beta   90.00
_cell.angle_gamma   90.00
#
_symmetry.space_group_name_H-M   'P 1'
#
loop_
_entity.id
_entity.type
_entity.pdbx_description
1 polymer ?
#
loop_
_entity_poly.entity_id
_entity_poly.type
_entity_poly.pdbx_seq_one_letter_code
_entity_poly.pdbx_strand_id
1 'polypeptide(L)'
;MICPKKGDLYDFYDPTQRKTYSLDLPELKGSRICYAKDGWLLLSKPRTRRVFFFSPYTLELIKLPKLQLANQTVAFSAAPTSDNCILFTVKHVNPMLVAVSTCRPGDDAWTTINFENQLPFVSSIWTKIVFSKGRFYCLSLTGWLGLYNTTNGIWAVLSVPPPKCTEYIAAENWWKGKFMAEYNGDIFVVYTCPAVNPIIYKLDEMKQVWVEMGSLEGMTFFANFLSSHVRADLLGKMRNNVYFSKVLYYGKRCITYSVDSDRYYPRKQPYDWGQLDPLQSIWIDPPEDVSTIL
;
A
#
# COMPACT_ATOMS: atom_id res chain seq x y z
N MET A 1 -10.56 -2.43 -7.27
CA MET A 1 -10.59 -2.48 -5.80
C MET A 1 -11.35 -3.71 -5.36
N ILE A 2 -10.81 -4.48 -4.43
CA ILE A 2 -11.49 -5.59 -3.77
C ILE A 2 -12.01 -5.10 -2.41
N CYS A 3 -13.25 -5.43 -2.06
CA CYS A 3 -13.81 -5.20 -0.73
C CYS A 3 -14.76 -6.34 -0.31
N PRO A 4 -14.80 -6.73 0.97
CA PRO A 4 -15.72 -7.75 1.47
C PRO A 4 -17.17 -7.27 1.39
N LYS A 5 -18.11 -8.20 1.13
CA LYS A 5 -19.56 -7.93 1.08
C LYS A 5 -20.33 -8.71 2.15
N LYS A 6 -20.46 -10.02 2.01
CA LYS A 6 -21.16 -10.90 2.97
C LYS A 6 -20.63 -12.32 2.87
N GLY A 7 -20.31 -12.92 4.02
CA GLY A 7 -19.74 -14.27 4.05
C GLY A 7 -18.41 -14.30 3.32
N ASP A 8 -18.29 -15.19 2.35
CA ASP A 8 -17.09 -15.38 1.52
C ASP A 8 -17.17 -14.59 0.19
N LEU A 9 -18.20 -13.75 0.00
CA LEU A 9 -18.41 -12.92 -1.19
C LEU A 9 -17.64 -11.59 -1.13
N TYR A 10 -16.90 -11.29 -2.19
CA TYR A 10 -16.11 -10.06 -2.36
C TYR A 10 -16.56 -9.28 -3.60
N ASP A 11 -16.68 -7.96 -3.46
CA ASP A 11 -16.94 -7.05 -4.57
C ASP A 11 -15.63 -6.57 -5.19
N PHE A 12 -15.56 -6.63 -6.52
CA PHE A 12 -14.50 -6.10 -7.35
C PHE A 12 -15.04 -4.88 -8.09
N TYR A 13 -14.55 -3.71 -7.71
CA TYR A 13 -14.91 -2.43 -8.31
C TYR A 13 -13.85 -1.97 -9.31
N ASP A 14 -14.26 -1.79 -10.56
CA ASP A 14 -13.48 -1.17 -11.62
C ASP A 14 -13.87 0.33 -11.76
N PRO A 15 -13.00 1.27 -11.38
CA PRO A 15 -13.27 2.71 -11.48
C PRO A 15 -13.29 3.22 -12.93
N THR A 16 -12.67 2.50 -13.88
CA THR A 16 -12.64 2.90 -15.30
C THR A 16 -14.00 2.70 -15.95
N GLN A 17 -14.61 1.52 -15.75
CA GLN A 17 -15.94 1.19 -16.23
C GLN A 17 -17.06 1.60 -15.27
N ARG A 18 -16.70 1.94 -14.03
CA ARG A 18 -17.63 2.14 -12.90
C ARG A 18 -18.53 0.93 -12.67
N LYS A 19 -18.03 -0.26 -12.94
CA LYS A 19 -18.74 -1.53 -12.74
C LYS A 19 -18.26 -2.22 -11.48
N THR A 20 -19.17 -2.97 -10.88
CA THR A 20 -18.85 -3.87 -9.77
C THR A 20 -19.33 -5.26 -10.15
N TYR A 21 -18.47 -6.25 -9.96
CA TYR A 21 -18.85 -7.66 -9.99
C TYR A 21 -18.54 -8.29 -8.64
N SER A 22 -19.22 -9.38 -8.31
CA SER A 22 -18.99 -10.08 -7.05
C SER A 22 -18.45 -11.48 -7.35
N LEU A 23 -17.43 -11.89 -6.61
CA LEU A 23 -16.86 -13.25 -6.67
C LEU A 23 -16.95 -13.90 -5.29
N ASP A 24 -17.31 -15.18 -5.26
CA ASP A 24 -17.25 -15.99 -4.05
C ASP A 24 -15.82 -16.52 -3.92
N LEU A 25 -15.14 -16.18 -2.82
CA LEU A 25 -13.74 -16.49 -2.59
C LEU A 25 -13.54 -17.13 -1.20
N PRO A 26 -13.99 -18.39 -1.02
CA PRO A 26 -13.86 -19.12 0.24
C PRO A 26 -12.41 -19.31 0.70
N GLU A 27 -11.43 -19.19 -0.19
CA GLU A 27 -9.99 -19.27 0.09
C GLU A 27 -9.54 -18.14 1.03
N LEU A 28 -10.15 -16.96 0.92
CA LEU A 28 -9.86 -15.81 1.78
C LEU A 28 -10.47 -15.95 3.18
N LYS A 29 -11.32 -16.95 3.44
CA LYS A 29 -12.00 -17.12 4.72
C LYS A 29 -11.03 -17.13 5.90
N GLY A 30 -11.29 -16.23 6.86
CA GLY A 30 -10.47 -16.07 8.06
C GLY A 30 -9.07 -15.51 7.81
N SER A 31 -8.83 -14.94 6.63
CA SER A 31 -7.57 -14.32 6.25
C SER A 31 -7.68 -12.79 6.32
N ARG A 32 -6.55 -12.13 6.57
CA ARG A 32 -6.36 -10.70 6.45
C ARG A 32 -5.58 -10.43 5.16
N ILE A 33 -6.07 -9.50 4.34
CA ILE A 33 -5.32 -8.94 3.22
C ILE A 33 -4.18 -8.08 3.77
N CYS A 34 -2.98 -8.31 3.26
CA CYS A 34 -1.76 -7.66 3.73
C CYS A 34 -1.15 -6.73 2.69
N TYR A 35 -1.17 -7.12 1.42
CA TYR A 35 -0.59 -6.38 0.31
C TYR A 35 -1.18 -6.86 -1.02
N ALA A 36 -1.16 -6.02 -2.06
CA ALA A 36 -1.51 -6.41 -3.41
C ALA A 36 -0.53 -5.80 -4.41
N LYS A 37 -0.14 -6.59 -5.41
CA LYS A 37 0.73 -6.16 -6.52
C LYS A 37 0.70 -7.20 -7.64
N ASP A 38 0.80 -6.74 -8.89
CA ASP A 38 0.91 -7.56 -10.09
C ASP A 38 -0.22 -8.62 -10.21
N GLY A 39 -1.45 -8.27 -9.80
CA GLY A 39 -2.61 -9.17 -9.83
C GLY A 39 -2.67 -10.19 -8.68
N TRP A 40 -1.73 -10.16 -7.74
CA TRP A 40 -1.67 -11.07 -6.59
C TRP A 40 -1.99 -10.37 -5.27
N LEU A 41 -2.66 -11.11 -4.39
CA LEU A 41 -2.86 -10.76 -2.98
C LEU A 41 -1.87 -11.51 -2.10
N LEU A 42 -1.29 -10.82 -1.12
CA LEU A 42 -0.64 -11.44 0.02
C LEU A 42 -1.61 -11.50 1.19
N LEU A 43 -1.82 -12.70 1.73
CA LEU A 43 -2.79 -12.99 2.77
C LEU A 43 -2.11 -13.60 3.99
N SER A 44 -2.65 -13.32 5.17
CA SER A 44 -2.24 -13.95 6.42
C SER A 44 -3.44 -14.51 7.19
N LYS A 45 -3.27 -15.65 7.86
CA LYS A 45 -4.25 -16.19 8.81
C LYS A 45 -3.73 -16.00 10.24
N PRO A 46 -4.18 -14.96 10.98
CA PRO A 46 -3.60 -14.60 12.27
C PRO A 46 -3.55 -15.74 13.29
N ARG A 47 -4.56 -16.61 13.31
CA ARG A 47 -4.65 -17.76 14.25
C ARG A 47 -3.64 -18.86 13.95
N THR A 48 -3.36 -19.13 12.67
CA THR A 48 -2.51 -20.26 12.26
C THR A 48 -1.12 -19.82 11.79
N ARG A 49 -0.88 -18.50 11.75
CA ARG A 49 0.35 -17.87 11.24
C ARG A 49 0.69 -18.23 9.80
N ARG A 50 -0.29 -18.76 9.05
CA ARG A 50 -0.11 -19.09 7.64
C ARG A 50 -0.06 -17.80 6.85
N VAL A 51 0.90 -17.73 5.94
CA VAL A 51 1.04 -16.67 4.96
C VAL A 51 0.99 -17.34 3.59
N PHE A 52 0.31 -16.72 2.62
CA PHE A 52 0.20 -17.27 1.27
C PHE A 52 -0.16 -16.18 0.27
N PHE A 53 0.24 -16.39 -0.97
CA PHE A 53 -0.26 -15.62 -2.10
C PHE A 53 -1.55 -16.24 -2.63
N PHE A 54 -2.42 -15.39 -3.15
CA PHE A 54 -3.63 -15.80 -3.86
C PHE A 54 -3.89 -14.85 -5.03
N SER A 55 -4.13 -15.42 -6.20
CA SER A 55 -4.62 -14.69 -7.36
C SER A 55 -6.14 -14.87 -7.44
N PRO A 56 -6.95 -13.81 -7.25
CA PRO A 56 -8.41 -13.93 -7.39
C PRO A 56 -8.86 -14.16 -8.83
N TYR A 57 -7.95 -14.02 -9.81
CA TYR A 57 -8.24 -14.16 -11.23
C TYR A 57 -7.95 -15.57 -11.74
N THR A 58 -6.87 -16.19 -11.26
CA THR A 58 -6.48 -17.56 -11.64
C THR A 58 -6.86 -18.60 -10.58
N LEU A 59 -7.29 -18.15 -9.39
CA LEU A 59 -7.55 -18.96 -8.19
C LEU A 59 -6.32 -19.73 -7.69
N GLU A 60 -5.13 -19.40 -8.20
CA GLU A 60 -3.89 -20.02 -7.78
C GLU A 60 -3.49 -19.56 -6.38
N LEU A 61 -2.92 -20.50 -5.62
CA LEU A 61 -2.49 -20.29 -4.25
C LEU A 61 -1.06 -20.79 -4.06
N ILE A 62 -0.18 -19.91 -3.58
CA ILE A 62 1.22 -20.24 -3.28
C ILE A 62 1.43 -20.11 -1.77
N LYS A 63 1.76 -21.23 -1.11
CA LYS A 63 2.00 -21.26 0.33
C LYS A 63 3.37 -20.69 0.66
N LEU A 64 3.48 -20.03 1.80
CA LEU A 64 4.73 -19.50 2.33
C LEU A 64 4.99 -20.07 3.74
N PRO A 65 6.26 -20.02 4.20
CA PRO A 65 6.58 -20.32 5.58
C PRO A 65 5.78 -19.48 6.55
N LYS A 66 5.47 -20.08 7.71
CA LYS A 66 4.67 -19.41 8.74
C LYS A 66 5.41 -18.20 9.30
N LEU A 67 4.68 -17.08 9.47
CA LEU A 67 5.19 -15.89 10.14
C LEU A 67 4.06 -15.17 10.88
N GLN A 68 4.36 -14.68 12.08
CA GLN A 68 3.43 -13.88 12.86
C GLN A 68 3.44 -12.43 12.39
N LEU A 69 2.65 -12.10 11.37
CA LEU A 69 2.54 -10.75 10.80
C LEU A 69 1.65 -9.78 11.59
N ALA A 70 1.30 -10.09 12.84
CA ALA A 70 0.43 -9.20 13.62
C ALA A 70 1.08 -7.83 13.81
N ASN A 71 0.39 -6.78 13.35
CA ASN A 71 0.83 -5.38 13.40
C ASN A 71 2.11 -5.07 12.60
N GLN A 72 2.49 -5.91 11.63
CA GLN A 72 3.60 -5.65 10.73
C GLN A 72 3.11 -5.27 9.34
N THR A 73 3.78 -4.31 8.71
CA THR A 73 3.61 -4.07 7.27
C THR A 73 4.49 -5.06 6.51
N VAL A 74 3.96 -5.60 5.42
CA VAL A 74 4.65 -6.55 4.54
C VAL A 74 4.40 -6.14 3.10
N ALA A 75 5.38 -6.35 2.24
CA ALA A 75 5.29 -6.15 0.80
C ALA A 75 6.06 -7.24 0.07
N PHE A 76 5.88 -7.30 -1.24
CA PHE A 76 6.66 -8.16 -2.11
C PHE A 76 7.11 -7.40 -3.37
N SER A 77 8.24 -7.80 -3.96
CA SER A 77 8.92 -7.06 -5.03
C SER A 77 8.30 -7.22 -6.41
N ALA A 78 7.78 -8.40 -6.72
CA ALA A 78 7.25 -8.79 -8.04
C ALA A 78 6.23 -9.92 -7.89
N ALA A 79 5.48 -10.25 -8.94
CA ALA A 79 4.58 -11.41 -8.96
C ALA A 79 5.26 -12.67 -8.35
N PRO A 80 4.55 -13.44 -7.50
CA PRO A 80 5.12 -14.59 -6.78
C PRO A 80 5.52 -15.77 -7.67
N THR A 81 5.15 -15.73 -8.95
CA THR A 81 5.60 -16.67 -9.99
C THR A 81 6.94 -16.28 -10.61
N SER A 82 7.44 -15.07 -10.33
CA SER A 82 8.77 -14.62 -10.76
C SER A 82 9.85 -15.10 -9.79
N ASP A 83 10.96 -15.60 -10.35
CA ASP A 83 12.15 -16.00 -9.58
C ASP A 83 12.77 -14.85 -8.77
N ASN A 84 12.48 -13.60 -9.15
CA ASN A 84 12.96 -12.39 -8.47
C ASN A 84 12.01 -11.89 -7.37
N CYS A 85 10.95 -12.63 -7.06
CA CYS A 85 10.02 -12.27 -6.00
C CYS A 85 10.67 -12.43 -4.62
N ILE A 86 10.72 -11.32 -3.88
CA ILE A 86 11.20 -11.24 -2.50
C ILE A 86 10.07 -10.63 -1.68
N LEU A 87 9.69 -11.32 -0.61
CA LEU A 87 8.86 -10.77 0.45
C LEU A 87 9.73 -10.07 1.47
N PHE A 88 9.22 -8.96 1.99
CA PHE A 88 9.91 -8.14 2.96
C PHE A 88 8.92 -7.63 4.01
N THR A 89 9.32 -7.72 5.27
CA THR A 89 8.62 -7.11 6.40
C THR A 89 9.63 -6.52 7.37
N VAL A 90 9.23 -5.43 8.03
CA VAL A 90 10.02 -4.78 9.07
C VAL A 90 9.15 -4.53 10.28
N LYS A 91 9.67 -4.82 11.48
CA LYS A 91 9.00 -4.49 12.75
C LYS A 91 9.96 -3.89 13.76
N HIS A 92 9.40 -3.06 14.64
CA HIS A 92 10.08 -2.70 15.87
C HIS A 92 10.09 -3.90 16.82
N VAL A 93 11.27 -4.27 17.29
CA VAL A 93 11.43 -5.28 18.34
C VAL A 93 11.44 -4.60 19.69
N ASN A 94 12.23 -3.53 19.80
CA ASN A 94 12.37 -2.70 20.99
C ASN A 94 12.86 -1.30 20.56
N PRO A 95 13.05 -0.36 21.50
CA PRO A 95 13.59 0.97 21.22
C PRO A 95 14.84 1.03 20.33
N MET A 96 15.73 0.05 20.46
CA MET A 96 17.06 0.03 19.86
C MET A 96 17.14 -0.84 18.61
N LEU A 97 16.16 -1.72 18.36
CA LEU A 97 16.24 -2.73 17.31
C LEU A 97 15.00 -2.80 16.43
N VAL A 98 15.24 -2.92 15.12
CA VAL A 98 14.25 -3.34 14.14
C VAL A 98 14.61 -4.73 13.60
N ALA A 99 13.62 -5.59 13.45
CA ALA A 99 13.78 -6.87 12.77
C ALA A 99 13.31 -6.74 11.33
N VAL A 100 14.19 -7.04 10.39
CA VAL A 100 13.86 -7.21 8.98
C VAL A 100 13.76 -8.70 8.71
N SER A 101 12.65 -9.13 8.11
CA SER A 101 12.48 -10.50 7.66
C SER A 101 12.23 -10.55 6.17
N THR A 102 12.92 -11.47 5.48
CA THR A 102 12.79 -11.72 4.04
C THR A 102 12.51 -13.18 3.75
N CYS A 103 11.82 -13.44 2.66
CA CYS A 103 11.47 -14.79 2.18
C CYS A 103 11.23 -14.74 0.68
N ARG A 104 11.49 -15.83 -0.04
CA ARG A 104 11.08 -16.04 -1.43
C ARG A 104 9.98 -17.10 -1.52
N PRO A 105 9.13 -17.06 -2.56
CA PRO A 105 8.31 -18.21 -2.91
C PRO A 105 9.19 -19.47 -3.04
N GLY A 106 8.80 -20.55 -2.36
CA GLY A 106 9.55 -21.81 -2.34
C GLY A 106 10.56 -21.96 -1.19
N ASP A 107 10.88 -20.90 -0.43
CA ASP A 107 11.69 -21.03 0.78
C ASP A 107 10.96 -21.83 1.87
N ASP A 108 11.70 -22.54 2.72
CA ASP A 108 11.17 -23.27 3.88
C ASP A 108 10.99 -22.40 5.13
N ALA A 109 11.72 -21.28 5.22
CA ALA A 109 11.70 -20.39 6.37
C ALA A 109 11.97 -18.93 6.00
N TRP A 110 11.56 -18.01 6.87
CA TRP A 110 11.92 -16.59 6.77
C TRP A 110 13.32 -16.36 7.35
N THR A 111 14.15 -15.63 6.62
CA THR A 111 15.42 -15.11 7.16
C THR A 111 15.13 -13.83 7.93
N THR A 112 15.54 -13.74 9.20
CA THR A 112 15.33 -12.55 10.04
C THR A 112 16.64 -12.02 10.58
N ILE A 113 16.90 -10.74 10.35
CA ILE A 113 18.10 -10.03 10.81
C ILE A 113 17.66 -8.82 11.63
N ASN A 114 18.32 -8.61 12.77
CA ASN A 114 18.10 -7.43 13.61
C ASN A 114 19.10 -6.33 13.22
N PHE A 115 18.60 -5.11 13.08
CA PHE A 115 19.40 -3.92 12.83
C PHE A 115 19.16 -2.90 13.94
N GLU A 116 20.13 -2.01 14.15
CA GLU A 116 19.95 -0.85 15.01
C GLU A 116 18.82 0.03 14.50
N ASN A 117 17.99 0.51 15.42
CA ASN A 117 16.93 1.46 15.12
C ASN A 117 17.55 2.84 14.94
N GLN A 118 17.71 3.25 13.69
CA GLN A 118 18.28 4.55 13.31
C GLN A 118 17.24 5.69 13.26
N LEU A 119 16.00 5.45 13.71
CA LEU A 119 15.02 6.52 13.82
C LEU A 119 15.39 7.47 14.98
N PRO A 120 15.26 8.80 14.80
CA PRO A 120 15.60 9.77 15.85
C PRO A 120 14.63 9.73 17.04
N PHE A 121 13.48 9.06 16.89
CA PHE A 121 12.50 8.89 17.97
C PHE A 121 12.13 7.42 18.11
N VAL A 122 12.08 6.97 19.35
CA VAL A 122 11.99 5.56 19.76
C VAL A 122 10.66 4.89 19.38
N SER A 123 9.61 5.66 19.10
CA SER A 123 8.22 5.18 19.06
C SER A 123 7.54 5.20 17.69
N SER A 124 8.26 5.46 16.59
CA SER A 124 7.63 5.49 15.26
C SER A 124 7.72 4.14 14.56
N ILE A 125 6.57 3.53 14.27
CA ILE A 125 6.47 2.28 13.50
C ILE A 125 6.60 2.50 11.98
N TRP A 126 7.04 1.49 11.24
CA TRP A 126 6.99 1.47 9.76
C TRP A 126 5.59 1.11 9.28
N THR A 127 5.03 1.89 8.37
CA THR A 127 3.59 1.83 8.03
C THR A 127 3.29 1.62 6.56
N LYS A 128 4.19 1.97 5.66
CA LYS A 128 4.04 1.76 4.21
C LYS A 128 5.33 1.20 3.64
N ILE A 129 5.21 0.30 2.67
CA ILE A 129 6.36 -0.32 2.00
C ILE A 129 6.09 -0.34 0.50
N VAL A 130 7.07 0.09 -0.30
CA VAL A 130 7.09 -0.05 -1.76
C VAL A 130 8.44 -0.59 -2.20
N PHE A 131 8.47 -1.29 -3.33
CA PHE A 131 9.70 -1.83 -3.90
C PHE A 131 10.05 -1.06 -5.17
N SER A 132 11.29 -0.59 -5.28
CA SER A 132 11.82 0.10 -6.46
C SER A 132 13.29 -0.25 -6.63
N LYS A 133 13.72 -0.53 -7.86
CA LYS A 133 15.14 -0.64 -8.25
C LYS A 133 15.99 -1.52 -7.29
N GLY A 134 15.46 -2.67 -6.87
CA GLY A 134 16.18 -3.59 -5.97
C GLY A 134 16.14 -3.22 -4.48
N ARG A 135 15.26 -2.29 -4.08
CA ARG A 135 15.21 -1.76 -2.71
C ARG A 135 13.78 -1.67 -2.21
N PHE A 136 13.57 -1.98 -0.93
CA PHE A 136 12.32 -1.67 -0.25
C PHE A 136 12.44 -0.33 0.46
N TYR A 137 11.55 0.59 0.10
CA TYR A 137 11.39 1.89 0.74
C TYR A 137 10.28 1.76 1.78
N CYS A 138 10.55 2.21 3.01
CA CYS A 138 9.68 2.05 4.15
C CYS A 138 9.33 3.43 4.72
N LEU A 139 8.06 3.82 4.70
CA LEU A 139 7.64 5.08 5.32
C LEU A 139 7.23 4.84 6.77
N SER A 140 7.88 5.56 7.68
CA SER A 140 7.52 5.54 9.09
C SER A 140 6.23 6.32 9.34
N LEU A 141 5.60 6.07 10.47
CA LEU A 141 4.45 6.82 10.96
C LEU A 141 4.75 8.33 11.00
N THR A 142 5.95 8.71 11.43
CA THR A 142 6.41 10.11 11.50
C THR A 142 6.96 10.65 10.18
N GLY A 143 6.94 9.86 9.09
CA GLY A 143 7.33 10.29 7.74
C GLY A 143 8.82 10.14 7.43
N TRP A 144 9.59 9.44 8.27
CA TRP A 144 10.97 9.06 7.97
C TRP A 144 10.99 7.94 6.94
N LEU A 145 12.07 7.87 6.15
CA LEU A 145 12.20 6.93 5.05
C LEU A 145 13.32 5.93 5.35
N GLY A 146 12.94 4.68 5.60
CA GLY A 146 13.84 3.54 5.71
C GLY A 146 14.07 2.90 4.35
N LEU A 147 15.24 2.29 4.16
CA LEU A 147 15.66 1.65 2.93
C LEU A 147 16.29 0.30 3.26
N TYR A 148 15.78 -0.75 2.63
CA TYR A 148 16.41 -2.06 2.64
C TYR A 148 16.90 -2.41 1.23
N ASN A 149 18.20 -2.68 1.09
CA ASN A 149 18.78 -3.12 -0.17
C ASN A 149 18.81 -4.66 -0.23
N THR A 150 18.13 -5.24 -1.22
CA THR A 150 17.98 -6.70 -1.31
C THR A 150 19.23 -7.41 -1.81
N THR A 151 20.18 -6.71 -2.44
CA THR A 151 21.43 -7.28 -2.97
C THR A 151 22.45 -7.53 -1.88
N ASN A 152 22.60 -6.60 -0.93
CA ASN A 152 23.60 -6.71 0.14
C ASN A 152 22.98 -6.91 1.53
N GLY A 153 21.65 -6.90 1.63
CA GLY A 153 20.93 -7.13 2.88
C GLY A 153 21.07 -6.00 3.91
N ILE A 154 21.42 -4.79 3.47
CA ILE A 154 21.64 -3.64 4.38
C ILE A 154 20.34 -2.87 4.60
N TRP A 155 20.09 -2.54 5.86
CA TRP A 155 19.04 -1.62 6.31
C TRP A 155 19.63 -0.26 6.72
N ALA A 156 19.03 0.83 6.26
CA ALA A 156 19.39 2.18 6.65
C ALA A 156 18.18 3.12 6.70
N VAL A 157 18.25 4.18 7.49
CA VAL A 157 17.28 5.30 7.45
C VAL A 157 17.90 6.46 6.69
N LEU A 158 17.22 6.93 5.65
CA LEU A 158 17.66 8.06 4.85
C LEU A 158 17.52 9.37 5.63
N SER A 159 18.48 10.28 5.46
CA SER A 159 18.46 11.63 6.03
C SER A 159 17.55 12.57 5.23
N VAL A 160 16.35 12.09 4.87
CA VAL A 160 15.32 12.86 4.19
C VAL A 160 14.37 13.39 5.26
N PRO A 161 14.29 14.72 5.48
CA PRO A 161 13.32 15.29 6.41
C PRO A 161 11.89 14.85 6.02
N PRO A 162 11.02 14.50 6.98
CA PRO A 162 9.64 14.15 6.67
C PRO A 162 8.96 15.24 5.82
N PRO A 163 8.05 14.85 4.89
CA PRO A 163 7.29 15.83 4.12
C PRO A 163 6.60 16.84 5.02
N LYS A 164 6.59 18.11 4.61
CA LYS A 164 5.93 19.17 5.35
C LYS A 164 4.43 18.94 5.33
N CYS A 165 3.89 18.35 6.38
CA CYS A 165 2.46 18.30 6.61
C CYS A 165 2.22 19.12 7.87
N THR A 166 1.53 20.26 7.71
CA THR A 166 1.29 21.25 8.76
C THR A 166 0.74 20.59 10.04
N GLU A 167 1.30 21.06 11.14
CA GLU A 167 1.15 20.69 12.55
C GLU A 167 -0.26 20.21 12.98
N TYR A 168 -0.64 18.96 12.73
CA TYR A 168 -1.83 18.37 13.38
C TYR A 168 -1.63 16.90 13.74
N ILE A 169 -0.60 16.64 14.54
CA ILE A 169 -0.44 15.38 15.30
C ILE A 169 -1.65 15.16 16.26
N ALA A 170 -2.43 16.21 16.52
CA ALA A 170 -3.59 16.20 17.42
C ALA A 170 -4.89 15.65 16.81
N ALA A 171 -4.96 15.38 15.50
CA ALA A 171 -6.16 14.77 14.92
C ALA A 171 -6.17 13.25 15.18
N GLU A 172 -7.27 12.72 15.70
CA GLU A 172 -7.47 11.28 15.82
C GLU A 172 -7.28 10.62 14.44
N ASN A 173 -6.58 9.47 14.40
CA ASN A 173 -6.38 8.68 13.18
C ASN A 173 -5.63 9.35 12.01
N TRP A 174 -4.84 10.40 12.25
CA TRP A 174 -4.01 11.08 11.23
C TRP A 174 -3.15 10.11 10.37
N TRP A 175 -2.72 9.00 10.96
CA TRP A 175 -1.91 7.96 10.32
C TRP A 175 -2.62 7.20 9.19
N LYS A 176 -3.96 7.20 9.18
CA LYS A 176 -4.76 6.57 8.12
C LYS A 176 -4.73 7.36 6.81
N GLY A 177 -4.35 8.64 6.86
CA GLY A 177 -4.30 9.54 5.72
C GLY A 177 -2.96 9.60 5.00
N LYS A 178 -2.09 8.60 5.17
CA LYS A 178 -0.77 8.54 4.52
C LYS A 178 -0.70 7.36 3.58
N PHE A 179 -0.21 7.60 2.38
CA PHE A 179 -0.06 6.60 1.35
C PHE A 179 1.31 6.73 0.70
N MET A 180 1.88 5.61 0.25
CA MET A 180 3.15 5.59 -0.48
C MET A 180 2.99 4.68 -1.69
N ALA A 181 3.46 5.15 -2.84
CA ALA A 181 3.38 4.45 -4.09
C ALA A 181 4.70 4.58 -4.86
N GLU A 182 4.91 3.65 -5.79
CA GLU A 182 6.04 3.64 -6.70
C GLU A 182 5.52 3.68 -8.14
N TYR A 183 6.26 4.38 -9.01
CA TYR A 183 6.00 4.39 -10.44
C TYR A 183 7.29 4.65 -11.23
N ASN A 184 7.63 3.77 -12.17
CA ASN A 184 8.84 3.89 -13.02
C ASN A 184 10.13 4.15 -12.22
N GLY A 185 10.20 3.59 -11.02
CA GLY A 185 11.31 3.70 -10.10
C GLY A 185 11.38 5.01 -9.32
N ASP A 186 10.37 5.89 -9.44
CA ASP A 186 10.19 7.07 -8.61
C ASP A 186 9.27 6.74 -7.41
N ILE A 187 9.54 7.36 -6.26
CA ILE A 187 8.78 7.16 -5.03
C ILE A 187 7.93 8.38 -4.74
N PHE A 188 6.67 8.13 -4.40
CA PHE A 188 5.68 9.15 -4.13
C PHE A 188 5.00 8.92 -2.79
N VAL A 189 4.62 10.00 -2.14
CA VAL A 189 3.75 9.94 -0.96
C VAL A 189 2.56 10.88 -1.12
N VAL A 190 1.39 10.41 -0.68
CA VAL A 190 0.16 11.20 -0.63
C VAL A 190 -0.24 11.38 0.82
N TYR A 191 -0.39 12.64 1.23
CA TYR A 191 -0.79 13.04 2.56
C TYR A 191 -2.17 13.68 2.48
N THR A 192 -3.11 13.16 3.26
CA THR A 192 -4.46 13.71 3.38
C THR A 192 -4.66 14.24 4.79
N CYS A 193 -5.30 15.40 4.92
CA CYS A 193 -5.63 16.02 6.19
C CYS A 193 -7.11 16.43 6.19
N PRO A 194 -7.82 16.42 7.33
CA PRO A 194 -9.19 16.91 7.39
C PRO A 194 -9.34 18.39 6.99
N ALA A 195 -8.30 19.20 7.19
CA ALA A 195 -8.34 20.66 7.02
C ALA A 195 -7.88 21.14 5.64
N VAL A 196 -7.12 20.34 4.89
CA VAL A 196 -6.54 20.73 3.59
C VAL A 196 -6.69 19.63 2.55
N ASN A 197 -6.65 20.01 1.28
CA ASN A 197 -6.63 19.06 0.16
C ASN A 197 -5.39 18.15 0.23
N PRO A 198 -5.43 16.95 -0.40
CA PRO A 198 -4.29 16.06 -0.43
C PRO A 198 -3.05 16.73 -1.00
N ILE A 199 -1.92 16.53 -0.35
CA ILE A 199 -0.62 16.99 -0.82
C ILE A 199 0.15 15.76 -1.31
N ILE A 200 0.73 15.87 -2.50
CA ILE A 200 1.50 14.80 -3.14
C ILE A 200 2.95 15.26 -3.20
N TYR A 201 3.86 14.37 -2.80
CA TYR A 201 5.29 14.61 -2.89
C TYR A 201 5.97 13.52 -3.71
N LYS A 202 6.98 13.92 -4.49
CA LYS A 202 7.94 13.04 -5.15
C LYS A 202 9.27 13.08 -4.40
N LEU A 203 9.91 11.94 -4.23
CA LEU A 203 11.26 11.86 -3.66
C LEU A 203 12.29 12.28 -4.71
N ASP A 204 13.05 13.35 -4.42
CA ASP A 204 14.30 13.65 -5.14
C ASP A 204 15.43 12.90 -4.41
N GLU A 205 15.76 11.70 -4.89
CA GLU A 205 16.81 10.87 -4.29
C GLU A 205 18.20 11.52 -4.36
N MET A 206 18.48 12.34 -5.38
CA MET A 206 19.78 12.99 -5.51
C MET A 206 19.97 14.07 -4.45
N LYS A 207 18.92 14.85 -4.18
CA LYS A 207 18.94 15.91 -3.18
C LYS A 207 18.52 15.45 -1.79
N GLN A 208 18.02 14.21 -1.65
CA GLN A 208 17.48 13.66 -0.41
C GLN A 208 16.37 14.54 0.19
N VAL A 209 15.42 14.98 -0.65
CA VAL A 209 14.28 15.82 -0.24
C VAL A 209 12.98 15.37 -0.88
N TRP A 210 11.87 15.66 -0.19
CA TRP A 210 10.53 15.56 -0.78
C TRP A 210 10.18 16.85 -1.52
N VAL A 211 9.79 16.73 -2.79
CA VAL A 211 9.36 17.84 -3.65
C VAL A 211 7.85 17.77 -3.82
N GLU A 212 7.15 18.81 -3.41
CA GLU A 212 5.69 18.92 -3.59
C GLU A 212 5.34 18.99 -5.08
N MET A 213 4.32 18.23 -5.48
CA MET A 213 3.87 18.17 -6.85
C MET A 213 2.63 19.06 -7.06
N GLY A 214 2.75 20.07 -7.92
CA GLY A 214 1.61 20.91 -8.34
C GLY A 214 0.69 20.26 -9.38
N SER A 215 1.15 19.20 -10.05
CA SER A 215 0.35 18.38 -10.96
C SER A 215 0.81 16.92 -10.87
N LEU A 216 -0.01 15.96 -11.31
CA LEU A 216 0.38 14.55 -11.35
C LEU A 216 0.94 14.13 -12.72
N GLU A 217 1.22 15.08 -13.63
CA GLU A 217 1.84 14.81 -14.93
C GLU A 217 1.10 13.75 -15.77
N GLY A 218 -0.23 13.65 -15.62
CA GLY A 218 -1.07 12.65 -16.27
C GLY A 218 -1.25 11.35 -15.48
N MET A 219 -0.52 11.15 -14.39
CA MET A 219 -0.64 9.99 -13.52
C MET A 219 -1.96 9.97 -12.76
N THR A 220 -2.38 8.76 -12.41
CA THR A 220 -3.53 8.44 -11.57
C THR A 220 -3.04 7.60 -10.40
N PHE A 221 -3.28 8.07 -9.19
CA PHE A 221 -2.90 7.37 -7.97
C PHE A 221 -4.09 6.58 -7.44
N PHE A 222 -3.88 5.32 -7.10
CA PHE A 222 -4.83 4.47 -6.40
C PHE A 222 -4.32 4.30 -4.97
N ALA A 223 -4.66 5.26 -4.13
CA ALA A 223 -4.25 5.35 -2.74
C ALA A 223 -5.01 4.35 -1.87
N ASN A 224 -4.26 3.52 -1.15
CA ASN A 224 -4.79 2.59 -0.16
C ASN A 224 -3.76 2.30 0.93
N PHE A 225 -4.26 2.00 2.13
CA PHE A 225 -3.45 1.86 3.32
C PHE A 225 -2.47 0.67 3.28
N LEU A 226 -2.84 -0.42 2.62
CA LEU A 226 -2.04 -1.65 2.53
C LEU A 226 -1.01 -1.55 1.41
N SER A 227 -1.46 -1.25 0.19
CA SER A 227 -0.62 -1.01 -0.99
C SER A 227 -1.27 0.05 -1.87
N SER A 228 -0.48 1.01 -2.36
CA SER A 228 -0.96 2.01 -3.33
C SER A 228 -0.32 1.77 -4.69
N HIS A 229 -1.04 2.10 -5.75
CA HIS A 229 -0.63 1.86 -7.13
C HIS A 229 -0.68 3.17 -7.92
N VAL A 230 0.11 3.27 -8.98
CA VAL A 230 0.11 4.42 -9.89
C VAL A 230 0.00 3.92 -11.33
N ARG A 231 -0.77 4.64 -12.14
CA ARG A 231 -1.01 4.35 -13.55
C ARG A 231 -0.92 5.65 -14.35
N ALA A 232 -0.29 5.62 -15.51
CA ALA A 232 -0.22 6.76 -16.44
C ALA A 232 -0.85 6.48 -17.81
N ASP A 233 -1.29 5.25 -18.03
CA ASP A 233 -1.97 4.75 -19.24
C ASP A 233 -3.46 5.10 -19.29
N LEU A 234 -4.03 5.57 -18.17
CA LEU A 234 -5.46 5.89 -18.09
C LEU A 234 -5.78 7.19 -18.82
N LEU A 235 -6.79 7.16 -19.68
CA LEU A 235 -7.17 8.30 -20.52
C LEU A 235 -8.32 9.14 -19.92
N GLY A 236 -8.47 10.35 -20.45
CA GLY A 236 -9.60 11.24 -20.17
C GLY A 236 -9.70 11.65 -18.71
N LYS A 237 -10.89 11.51 -18.13
CA LYS A 237 -11.25 12.07 -16.81
C LYS A 237 -10.55 11.41 -15.63
N MET A 238 -9.80 10.33 -15.82
CA MET A 238 -9.07 9.63 -14.75
C MET A 238 -7.68 10.20 -14.49
N ARG A 239 -7.07 10.86 -15.48
CA ARG A 239 -5.76 11.52 -15.35
C ARG A 239 -5.79 12.58 -14.24
N ASN A 240 -4.64 12.80 -13.62
CA ASN A 240 -4.46 13.82 -12.59
C ASN A 240 -5.43 13.68 -11.41
N ASN A 241 -5.70 12.45 -11.01
CA ASN A 241 -6.55 12.15 -9.86
C ASN A 241 -5.90 11.19 -8.87
N VAL A 242 -6.36 11.29 -7.63
CA VAL A 242 -6.10 10.32 -6.56
C VAL A 242 -7.41 9.62 -6.20
N TYR A 243 -7.46 8.32 -6.39
CA TYR A 243 -8.55 7.43 -6.03
C TYR A 243 -8.25 6.77 -4.68
N PHE A 244 -9.07 7.05 -3.70
CA PHE A 244 -8.99 6.46 -2.37
C PHE A 244 -10.00 5.32 -2.22
N SER A 245 -9.57 4.21 -1.65
CA SER A 245 -10.36 2.99 -1.47
C SER A 245 -11.46 3.08 -0.38
N LYS A 246 -12.10 4.24 -0.25
CA LYS A 246 -13.16 4.52 0.73
C LYS A 246 -14.52 4.19 0.12
N VAL A 247 -15.20 3.17 0.63
CA VAL A 247 -16.56 2.86 0.23
C VAL A 247 -17.51 3.88 0.88
N LEU A 248 -18.29 4.58 0.06
CA LEU A 248 -19.31 5.51 0.54
C LEU A 248 -20.71 4.89 0.45
N TYR A 249 -21.60 5.37 1.32
CA TYR A 249 -23.03 5.23 1.12
C TYR A 249 -23.46 6.03 -0.13
N TYR A 250 -24.57 5.63 -0.77
CA TYR A 250 -25.09 6.19 -2.03
C TYR A 250 -24.38 5.74 -3.34
N GLY A 251 -23.97 4.47 -3.41
CA GLY A 251 -23.60 3.82 -4.69
C GLY A 251 -22.21 4.15 -5.25
N LYS A 252 -21.45 5.05 -4.62
CA LYS A 252 -20.03 5.30 -4.97
C LYS A 252 -19.11 4.45 -4.10
N ARG A 253 -18.24 3.69 -4.75
CA ARG A 253 -17.33 2.74 -4.08
C ARG A 253 -15.97 3.33 -3.69
N CYS A 254 -15.61 4.50 -4.21
CA CYS A 254 -14.36 5.20 -3.91
C CYS A 254 -14.56 6.71 -3.84
N ILE A 255 -13.64 7.39 -3.16
CA ILE A 255 -13.49 8.86 -3.24
C ILE A 255 -12.41 9.16 -4.26
N THR A 256 -12.62 10.21 -5.05
CA THR A 256 -11.61 10.72 -5.97
C THR A 256 -11.29 12.16 -5.62
N TYR A 257 -10.02 12.53 -5.54
CA TYR A 257 -9.56 13.91 -5.56
C TYR A 257 -8.96 14.21 -6.92
N SER A 258 -9.34 15.33 -7.52
CA SER A 258 -8.80 15.80 -8.79
C SER A 258 -7.88 16.98 -8.54
N VAL A 259 -6.64 16.86 -8.99
CA VAL A 259 -5.65 17.93 -8.88
C VAL A 259 -6.01 19.07 -9.83
N ASP A 260 -6.42 18.75 -11.06
CA ASP A 260 -6.80 19.75 -12.08
C ASP A 260 -7.99 20.63 -11.64
N SER A 261 -8.94 20.06 -10.89
CA SER A 261 -10.11 20.80 -10.40
C SER A 261 -10.06 21.13 -8.90
N ASP A 262 -8.90 20.87 -8.28
CA ASP A 262 -8.58 21.06 -6.86
C ASP A 262 -9.74 20.69 -5.91
N ARG A 263 -10.33 19.50 -6.11
CA ARG A 263 -11.51 19.10 -5.32
C ARG A 263 -11.74 17.60 -5.27
N TYR A 264 -12.45 17.21 -4.22
CA TYR A 264 -12.96 15.86 -4.03
C TYR A 264 -14.30 15.59 -4.74
N TYR A 265 -14.53 14.31 -5.04
CA TYR A 265 -15.74 13.75 -5.60
C TYR A 265 -16.17 12.51 -4.82
N PRO A 266 -17.44 12.45 -4.34
CA PRO A 266 -18.45 13.51 -4.38
C PRO A 266 -18.06 14.72 -3.52
N ARG A 267 -18.57 15.92 -3.84
CA ARG A 267 -18.28 17.18 -3.12
C ARG A 267 -18.83 17.15 -1.67
N LYS A 268 -18.22 17.94 -0.78
CA LYS A 268 -18.72 18.31 0.56
C LYS A 268 -19.03 17.13 1.51
N GLN A 269 -18.11 16.17 1.64
CA GLN A 269 -18.17 15.22 2.75
C GLN A 269 -16.98 15.46 3.67
N PRO A 270 -17.16 15.48 5.01
CA PRO A 270 -16.03 15.39 5.91
C PRO A 270 -15.33 14.06 5.64
N TYR A 271 -14.15 14.11 5.00
CA TYR A 271 -13.37 12.92 4.69
C TYR A 271 -12.59 12.49 5.93
N ASP A 272 -13.34 12.12 6.98
CA ASP A 272 -12.77 11.55 8.18
C ASP A 272 -12.24 10.15 7.84
N TRP A 273 -10.92 10.05 7.69
CA TRP A 273 -10.21 8.79 7.45
C TRP A 273 -10.29 7.86 8.69
N GLY A 274 -10.68 8.38 9.85
CA GLY A 274 -10.75 7.69 11.13
C GLY A 274 -11.85 6.66 11.27
N GLN A 275 -13.01 6.86 10.64
CA GLN A 275 -14.20 6.03 10.92
C GLN A 275 -14.23 4.67 10.22
N LEU A 276 -13.49 4.49 9.12
CA LEU A 276 -13.46 3.21 8.40
C LEU A 276 -12.21 2.41 8.77
N ASP A 277 -12.36 1.09 8.76
CA ASP A 277 -11.24 0.16 8.89
C ASP A 277 -10.43 0.20 7.58
N PRO A 278 -9.20 0.73 7.61
CA PRO A 278 -8.39 0.90 6.40
C PRO A 278 -7.90 -0.44 5.83
N LEU A 279 -8.13 -1.56 6.53
CA LEU A 279 -7.64 -2.89 6.16
C LEU A 279 -8.67 -3.71 5.36
N GLN A 280 -9.89 -3.19 5.15
CA GLN A 280 -10.97 -3.95 4.52
C GLN A 280 -10.90 -3.99 2.99
N SER A 281 -10.37 -2.95 2.37
CA SER A 281 -10.30 -2.85 0.91
C SER A 281 -8.86 -2.73 0.44
N ILE A 282 -8.62 -3.12 -0.82
CA ILE A 282 -7.32 -2.95 -1.46
C ILE A 282 -7.51 -2.71 -2.97
N TRP A 283 -6.59 -1.95 -3.58
CA TRP A 283 -6.48 -1.91 -5.03
C TRP A 283 -5.69 -3.12 -5.51
N ILE A 284 -6.05 -3.63 -6.67
CA ILE A 284 -5.35 -4.75 -7.30
C ILE A 284 -5.36 -4.50 -8.80
N ASP A 285 -4.26 -4.80 -9.45
CA ASP A 285 -4.17 -4.71 -10.90
C ASP A 285 -5.03 -5.82 -11.54
N PRO A 286 -5.82 -5.50 -12.59
CA PRO A 286 -6.47 -6.55 -13.38
C PRO A 286 -5.40 -7.38 -14.11
N PRO A 287 -5.69 -8.63 -14.49
CA PRO A 287 -4.78 -9.36 -15.37
C PRO A 287 -4.67 -8.65 -16.72
N GLU A 288 -3.56 -8.89 -17.41
CA GLU A 288 -3.30 -8.32 -18.73
C GLU A 288 -4.37 -8.75 -19.76
N ASP A 289 -4.96 -9.93 -19.58
CA ASP A 289 -6.03 -10.45 -20.42
C ASP A 289 -7.38 -10.40 -19.68
N VAL A 290 -8.12 -9.30 -19.87
CA VAL A 290 -9.44 -9.06 -19.22
C VAL A 290 -10.52 -10.01 -19.77
N SER A 291 -10.24 -10.71 -20.88
CA SER A 291 -11.19 -11.60 -21.56
C SER A 291 -11.53 -12.88 -20.76
N THR A 292 -10.75 -13.22 -19.74
CA THR A 292 -10.90 -14.49 -18.99
C THR A 292 -11.76 -14.40 -17.73
N ILE A 293 -12.27 -13.21 -17.37
CA ILE A 293 -12.97 -12.98 -16.08
C ILE A 293 -14.47 -12.64 -16.26
N LEU A 294 -14.98 -12.66 -17.49
CA LEU A 294 -16.42 -12.45 -17.78
C LEU A 294 -17.04 -13.66 -18.46
#